data_AF-A0AAQ4QWP0-F1
#
_entry.id   AF-A0AAQ4QWP0-F1
#
_cell.length_a   1.000
_cell.length_b   1.000
_cell.length_c   1.000
_cell.angle_alpha   90.00
_cell.angle_beta   90.00
_cell.angle_gamma   90.00
#
_symmetry.space_group_name_H-M   'P 1'
#
loop_
_entity.id
_entity.type
_entity.pdbx_description
1 polymer ?
#
loop_
_entity_poly.entity_id
_entity_poly.type
_entity_poly.pdbx_seq_one_letter_code
_entity_poly.pdbx_strand_id
1 'polypeptide(L)'
;MCCVTVIQSQDGWRVNYPQTDVCALKGSTVYISCDITYPPGIDPSDIKDRFWFTKEKDDLRESDSAEYKFTLMTNKPGEKYTGSPGVTLSVTGLQVQVRRSDSTWLELTYHSSCVLSDRPEYVWYKNEEIIKRGSSLLVSSGSTDRYSCYLRGPTGQRSPAVYGPQRPSVSVSPSAEMMEGDSVNLTCSADANPAANYTWYKEDEDSPRASGQNFTITDFTAEHSGNYYCEAQNEMGRSNSTLRLITSSEKGGSTWSTTTTVFASISAVFLLIIILAVLYIRSH
;
A
#
# COMPACT_ATOMS: atom_id res chain seq x y z
N MET A 1 6.37 -39.20 -3.52
CA MET A 1 6.11 -38.38 -2.32
C MET A 1 6.35 -39.26 -1.11
N CYS A 2 7.42 -39.02 -0.34
CA CYS A 2 7.69 -39.79 0.87
C CYS A 2 6.81 -39.23 1.99
N CYS A 3 5.90 -40.04 2.54
CA CYS A 3 5.17 -39.68 3.76
C CYS A 3 6.17 -39.49 4.90
N VAL A 4 6.23 -38.30 5.46
CA VAL A 4 7.05 -38.02 6.65
C VAL A 4 6.29 -38.59 7.85
N THR A 5 6.82 -39.68 8.43
CA THR A 5 6.26 -40.28 9.65
C THR A 5 6.83 -39.56 10.87
N VAL A 6 6.10 -38.62 11.49
CA VAL A 6 6.57 -37.86 12.67
C VAL A 6 5.32 -37.37 13.44
N ILE A 7 4.99 -37.66 14.72
CA ILE A 7 5.68 -38.03 15.98
C ILE A 7 4.98 -39.22 16.70
N GLN A 8 5.77 -39.96 17.51
CA GLN A 8 5.38 -40.90 18.55
C GLN A 8 5.09 -40.12 19.86
N SER A 9 3.83 -40.03 20.31
CA SER A 9 3.55 -39.46 21.65
C SER A 9 3.96 -40.45 22.76
N GLN A 10 4.13 -39.97 24.00
CA GLN A 10 4.59 -40.73 25.16
C GLN A 10 3.80 -42.03 25.46
N ASP A 11 2.63 -42.26 24.82
CA ASP A 11 1.74 -43.41 25.07
C ASP A 11 1.34 -44.19 23.80
N GLY A 12 2.02 -44.03 22.66
CA GLY A 12 1.82 -44.88 21.46
C GLY A 12 0.79 -44.39 20.44
N TRP A 13 0.21 -43.21 20.62
CA TRP A 13 -0.65 -42.56 19.61
C TRP A 13 0.17 -42.04 18.42
N ARG A 14 -0.34 -42.17 17.19
CA ARG A 14 0.24 -41.52 16.00
C ARG A 14 -0.82 -40.87 15.13
N VAL A 15 -0.48 -39.70 14.61
CA VAL A 15 -1.23 -39.01 13.54
C VAL A 15 -0.31 -38.93 12.34
N ASN A 16 -0.77 -39.38 11.18
CA ASN A 16 -0.04 -39.40 9.94
C ASN A 16 -0.72 -38.47 8.93
N TYR A 17 -0.03 -37.44 8.49
CA TYR A 17 -0.51 -36.53 7.46
C TYR A 17 0.05 -36.96 6.08
N PRO A 18 -0.79 -37.26 5.08
CA PRO A 18 -0.32 -37.58 3.73
C PRO A 18 0.44 -36.43 3.06
N GLN A 19 0.11 -35.19 3.45
CA GLN A 19 0.74 -33.96 3.02
C GLN A 19 0.97 -33.06 4.23
N THR A 20 2.21 -32.61 4.43
CA THR A 20 2.60 -31.69 5.50
C THR A 20 2.61 -30.23 5.05
N ASP A 21 2.73 -30.00 3.74
CA ASP A 21 2.74 -28.67 3.13
C ASP A 21 1.70 -28.65 2.01
N VAL A 22 0.65 -27.85 2.21
CA VAL A 22 -0.49 -27.74 1.31
C VAL A 22 -0.56 -26.30 0.82
N CYS A 23 -0.57 -26.13 -0.51
CA CYS A 23 -0.75 -24.82 -1.13
C CYS A 23 -2.11 -24.76 -1.82
N ALA A 24 -2.87 -23.71 -1.58
CA ALA A 24 -4.19 -23.51 -2.17
C ALA A 24 -4.33 -22.10 -2.73
N LEU A 25 -5.18 -21.95 -3.75
CA LEU A 25 -5.48 -20.64 -4.31
C LEU A 25 -6.58 -19.95 -3.49
N LYS A 26 -6.50 -18.62 -3.40
CA LYS A 26 -7.58 -17.81 -2.82
C LYS A 26 -8.90 -18.10 -3.53
N GLY A 27 -9.99 -18.31 -2.79
CA GLY A 27 -11.31 -18.65 -3.33
C GLY A 27 -11.50 -20.13 -3.69
N SER A 28 -10.49 -20.98 -3.48
CA SER A 28 -10.62 -22.44 -3.65
C SER A 28 -11.02 -23.13 -2.34
N THR A 29 -11.15 -24.46 -2.42
CA THR A 29 -11.45 -25.35 -1.28
C THR A 29 -10.37 -26.41 -1.21
N VAL A 30 -9.87 -26.69 -0.01
CA VAL A 30 -8.83 -27.68 0.24
C VAL A 30 -9.27 -28.67 1.31
N TYR A 31 -8.94 -29.94 1.10
CA TYR A 31 -9.23 -30.99 2.06
C TYR A 31 -7.93 -31.47 2.69
N ILE A 32 -7.74 -31.15 3.97
CA ILE A 32 -6.62 -31.65 4.77
C ILE A 32 -7.11 -32.90 5.51
N SER A 33 -6.39 -34.00 5.35
CA SER A 33 -6.73 -35.31 5.97
C SER A 33 -5.55 -35.89 6.73
N CYS A 34 -5.84 -36.82 7.64
CA CYS A 34 -4.84 -37.58 8.37
C CYS A 34 -5.35 -38.98 8.71
N ASP A 35 -4.42 -39.91 8.87
CA ASP A 35 -4.67 -41.24 9.42
C ASP A 35 -4.24 -41.29 10.88
N ILE A 36 -5.01 -41.99 11.71
CA ILE A 36 -4.75 -42.08 13.14
C ILE A 36 -4.44 -43.53 13.50
N THR A 37 -3.35 -43.76 14.23
CA THR A 37 -3.02 -45.05 14.83
C THR A 37 -3.22 -44.99 16.34
N TYR A 38 -4.01 -45.91 16.86
CA TYR A 38 -4.37 -46.03 18.28
C TYR A 38 -3.34 -46.89 19.03
N PRO A 39 -3.04 -46.57 20.30
CA PRO A 39 -2.31 -47.48 21.17
C PRO A 39 -3.06 -48.80 21.37
N PRO A 40 -2.35 -49.90 21.68
CA PRO A 40 -3.00 -51.16 22.02
C PRO A 40 -3.91 -51.00 23.25
N GLY A 41 -5.16 -51.47 23.17
CA GLY A 41 -6.10 -51.47 24.29
C GLY A 41 -7.04 -50.27 24.40
N ILE A 42 -7.01 -49.33 23.45
CA ILE A 42 -8.03 -48.29 23.30
C ILE A 42 -9.11 -48.77 22.32
N ASP A 43 -10.38 -48.73 22.74
CA ASP A 43 -11.51 -48.93 21.81
C ASP A 43 -11.78 -47.62 21.05
N PRO A 44 -11.92 -47.63 19.71
CA PRO A 44 -12.37 -46.47 18.95
C PRO A 44 -13.66 -45.82 19.47
N SER A 45 -14.51 -46.54 20.21
CA SER A 45 -15.69 -45.97 20.89
C SER A 45 -15.35 -45.03 22.07
N ASP A 46 -14.12 -45.09 22.58
CA ASP A 46 -13.65 -44.21 23.66
C ASP A 46 -13.24 -42.81 23.17
N ILE A 47 -13.30 -42.58 21.85
CA ILE A 47 -13.04 -41.28 21.25
C ILE A 47 -14.32 -40.47 21.34
N LYS A 48 -14.26 -39.40 22.12
CA LYS A 48 -15.40 -38.51 22.33
C LYS A 48 -15.57 -37.56 21.16
N ASP A 49 -14.49 -36.88 20.79
CA ASP A 49 -14.51 -35.80 19.81
C ASP A 49 -13.24 -35.82 18.94
N ARG A 50 -13.43 -35.53 17.65
CA ARG A 50 -12.35 -35.31 16.67
C ARG A 50 -12.46 -33.88 16.16
N PHE A 51 -11.41 -33.09 16.35
CA PHE A 51 -11.38 -31.70 15.90
C PHE A 51 -10.48 -31.55 14.68
N TRP A 52 -11.12 -31.36 13.54
CA TRP A 52 -10.51 -30.78 12.35
C TRP A 52 -10.79 -29.29 12.32
N PHE A 53 -9.85 -28.50 11.83
CA PHE A 53 -10.21 -27.17 11.34
C PHE A 53 -10.80 -27.33 9.94
N THR A 54 -12.10 -27.61 9.87
CA THR A 54 -12.84 -27.58 8.61
C THR A 54 -13.33 -26.16 8.39
N LYS A 55 -12.62 -25.38 7.59
CA LYS A 55 -13.25 -24.24 6.93
C LYS A 55 -14.04 -24.78 5.75
N GLU A 56 -15.26 -25.22 6.02
CA GLU A 56 -16.21 -25.74 5.04
C GLU A 56 -16.84 -24.59 4.24
N LYS A 57 -15.98 -23.75 3.65
CA LYS A 57 -16.38 -22.57 2.91
C LYS A 57 -15.53 -22.45 1.66
N ASP A 58 -16.19 -22.44 0.51
CA ASP A 58 -15.60 -22.22 -0.83
C ASP A 58 -15.11 -20.76 -1.00
N ASP A 59 -14.25 -20.31 -0.08
CA ASP A 59 -13.68 -18.96 -0.02
C ASP A 59 -12.42 -18.95 0.87
N LEU A 60 -11.40 -19.75 0.51
CA LEU A 60 -10.09 -19.62 1.16
C LEU A 60 -9.53 -18.21 0.97
N ARG A 61 -9.00 -17.63 2.04
CA ARG A 61 -8.37 -16.31 2.09
C ARG A 61 -6.91 -16.46 2.47
N GLU A 62 -6.10 -15.48 2.11
CA GLU A 62 -4.68 -15.46 2.50
C GLU A 62 -4.52 -15.52 4.03
N SER A 63 -5.47 -14.94 4.78
CA SER A 63 -5.55 -15.00 6.25
C SER A 63 -5.82 -16.41 6.82
N ASP A 64 -6.25 -17.37 6.00
CA ASP A 64 -6.40 -18.76 6.42
C ASP A 64 -5.07 -19.54 6.33
N SER A 65 -3.99 -18.90 5.90
CA SER A 65 -2.66 -19.52 5.90
C SER A 65 -2.18 -19.71 7.34
N ALA A 66 -2.00 -20.96 7.76
CA ALA A 66 -1.64 -21.32 9.12
C ALA A 66 -1.12 -22.77 9.21
N GLU A 67 -0.56 -23.13 10.36
CA GLU A 67 -0.32 -24.52 10.73
C GLU A 67 -1.59 -25.12 11.35
N TYR A 68 -2.12 -26.16 10.73
CA TYR A 68 -3.31 -26.87 11.17
C TYR A 68 -2.95 -28.18 11.87
N LYS A 69 -3.44 -28.36 13.10
CA LYS A 69 -3.17 -29.55 13.92
C LYS A 69 -4.45 -30.31 14.20
N PHE A 70 -4.43 -31.60 13.90
CA PHE A 70 -5.50 -32.49 14.29
C PHE A 70 -5.47 -32.70 15.81
N THR A 71 -6.64 -32.59 16.44
CA THR A 71 -6.79 -32.78 17.89
C THR A 71 -7.87 -33.81 18.19
N LEU A 72 -7.58 -34.70 19.12
CA LEU A 72 -8.47 -35.76 19.59
C LEU A 72 -8.70 -35.64 21.10
N MET A 73 -9.94 -35.83 21.53
CA MET A 73 -10.30 -35.96 22.95
C MET A 73 -10.94 -37.32 23.20
N THR A 74 -10.56 -37.97 24.30
CA THR A 74 -11.14 -39.25 24.71
C THR A 74 -12.29 -39.02 25.70
N ASN A 75 -12.99 -40.09 26.05
CA ASN A 75 -14.03 -40.08 27.09
C ASN A 75 -13.45 -39.82 28.49
N LYS A 76 -12.14 -39.93 28.68
CA LYS A 76 -11.48 -39.66 29.96
C LYS A 76 -11.30 -38.14 30.14
N PRO A 77 -11.74 -37.56 31.27
CA PRO A 77 -11.62 -36.12 31.51
C PRO A 77 -10.16 -35.64 31.44
N GLY A 78 -9.89 -34.69 30.55
CA GLY A 78 -8.57 -34.04 30.44
C GLY A 78 -7.58 -34.70 29.49
N GLU A 79 -7.89 -35.87 28.92
CA GLU A 79 -7.05 -36.49 27.88
C GLU A 79 -7.27 -35.80 26.53
N LYS A 80 -6.23 -35.09 26.07
CA LYS A 80 -6.20 -34.39 24.78
C LYS A 80 -4.91 -34.73 24.04
N TYR A 81 -5.04 -35.25 22.83
CA TYR A 81 -3.92 -35.58 21.95
C TYR A 81 -3.93 -34.64 20.75
N THR A 82 -2.81 -33.98 20.48
CA THR A 82 -2.65 -33.06 19.34
C THR A 82 -1.52 -33.55 18.46
N GLY A 83 -1.79 -33.74 17.17
CA GLY A 83 -0.78 -34.13 16.19
C GLY A 83 0.23 -33.01 15.97
N SER A 84 1.53 -33.34 16.01
CA SER A 84 2.62 -32.40 15.77
C SER A 84 3.75 -33.11 15.00
N PRO A 85 4.38 -32.46 14.00
CA PRO A 85 4.02 -31.15 13.45
C PRO A 85 2.64 -31.17 12.78
N GLY A 86 2.00 -30.02 12.63
CA GLY A 86 0.75 -29.89 11.89
C GLY A 86 0.98 -29.87 10.37
N VAL A 87 -0.10 -29.60 9.64
CA VAL A 87 -0.06 -29.34 8.21
C VAL A 87 0.00 -27.84 7.98
N THR A 88 1.00 -27.36 7.27
CA THR A 88 1.10 -25.96 6.88
C THR A 88 0.23 -25.71 5.66
N LEU A 89 -0.82 -24.90 5.80
CA LEU A 89 -1.59 -24.38 4.67
C LEU A 89 -1.04 -23.01 4.27
N SER A 90 -0.69 -22.86 2.99
CA SER A 90 -0.37 -21.58 2.39
C SER A 90 -1.42 -21.22 1.34
N VAL A 91 -2.20 -20.17 1.58
CA VAL A 91 -3.19 -19.66 0.62
C VAL A 91 -2.61 -18.48 -0.12
N THR A 92 -2.55 -18.54 -1.46
CA THR A 92 -2.04 -17.45 -2.28
C THR A 92 -3.02 -16.98 -3.35
N GLY A 93 -3.04 -15.68 -3.61
CA GLY A 93 -3.75 -15.10 -4.75
C GLY A 93 -2.97 -15.26 -6.06
N LEU A 94 -3.69 -15.14 -7.18
CA LEU A 94 -3.04 -14.99 -8.49
C LEU A 94 -2.41 -13.61 -8.62
N GLN A 95 -1.16 -13.56 -9.09
CA GLN A 95 -0.49 -12.30 -9.39
C GLN A 95 0.12 -12.33 -10.80
N VAL A 96 0.08 -11.18 -11.48
CA VAL A 96 0.82 -10.98 -12.72
C VAL A 96 2.19 -10.48 -12.34
N GLN A 97 3.22 -11.19 -12.79
CA GLN A 97 4.60 -10.76 -12.67
C GLN A 97 4.98 -9.99 -13.94
N VAL A 98 5.47 -8.77 -13.75
CA VAL A 98 5.92 -7.89 -14.83
C VAL A 98 7.44 -7.98 -14.93
N ARG A 99 7.97 -8.26 -16.11
CA ARG A 99 9.40 -8.27 -16.38
C ARG A 99 9.70 -7.37 -17.57
N ARG A 100 10.72 -6.52 -17.46
CA ARG A 100 11.23 -5.76 -18.60
C ARG A 100 11.92 -6.73 -19.57
N SER A 101 11.45 -6.80 -20.79
CA SER A 101 12.15 -7.49 -21.88
C SER A 101 13.20 -6.56 -22.48
N ASP A 102 12.80 -5.34 -22.83
CA ASP A 102 13.69 -4.28 -23.33
C ASP A 102 13.14 -2.87 -22.96
N SER A 103 13.54 -1.84 -23.70
CA SER A 103 13.08 -0.46 -23.49
C SER A 103 11.62 -0.23 -23.88
N THR A 104 11.06 -1.10 -24.74
CA THR A 104 9.75 -0.94 -25.38
C THR A 104 8.75 -1.98 -24.86
N TRP A 105 9.22 -3.19 -24.57
CA TRP A 105 8.36 -4.34 -24.27
C TRP A 105 8.50 -4.82 -22.83
N LEU A 106 7.35 -5.11 -22.25
CA LEU A 106 7.20 -5.79 -20.97
C LEU A 106 6.67 -7.20 -21.24
N GLU A 107 7.27 -8.19 -20.62
CA GLU A 107 6.75 -9.53 -20.55
C GLU A 107 5.93 -9.69 -19.27
N LEU A 108 4.65 -10.02 -19.44
CA LEU A 108 3.74 -10.37 -18.38
C LEU A 108 3.68 -11.89 -18.27
N THR A 109 4.04 -12.41 -17.10
CA THR A 109 3.94 -13.81 -16.77
C THR A 109 3.00 -14.02 -15.60
N TYR A 110 2.44 -15.22 -15.53
CA TYR A 110 1.71 -15.66 -14.37
C TYR A 110 2.67 -16.00 -13.22
N HIS A 111 2.36 -15.57 -12.00
CA HIS A 111 3.08 -15.98 -10.79
C HIS A 111 2.12 -16.51 -9.73
N SER A 112 2.42 -17.71 -9.24
CA SER A 112 1.81 -18.31 -8.04
C SER A 112 2.88 -19.12 -7.35
N SER A 113 2.85 -19.12 -6.02
CA SER A 113 3.71 -19.99 -5.21
C SER A 113 3.19 -21.44 -5.16
N CYS A 114 1.98 -21.70 -5.65
CA CYS A 114 1.43 -23.05 -5.72
C CYS A 114 1.84 -23.72 -7.03
N VAL A 115 2.20 -25.01 -6.96
CA VAL A 115 2.33 -25.85 -8.15
C VAL A 115 0.94 -26.13 -8.66
N LEU A 116 0.59 -25.49 -9.77
CA LEU A 116 -0.69 -25.68 -10.44
C LEU A 116 -0.52 -26.79 -11.46
N SER A 117 -1.62 -27.48 -11.77
CA SER A 117 -1.73 -28.60 -12.73
C SER A 117 -0.66 -28.62 -13.81
N ASP A 118 -0.19 -29.81 -14.20
CA ASP A 118 0.95 -30.01 -15.12
C ASP A 118 0.91 -29.19 -16.44
N ARG A 119 -0.26 -28.72 -16.87
CA ARG A 119 -0.45 -27.82 -18.02
C ARG A 119 -1.56 -26.79 -17.79
N PRO A 120 -1.25 -25.64 -17.14
CA PRO A 120 -2.26 -24.61 -16.89
C PRO A 120 -2.68 -23.90 -18.20
N GLU A 121 -3.99 -23.72 -18.38
CA GLU A 121 -4.55 -22.93 -19.48
C GLU A 121 -4.78 -21.47 -19.05
N TYR A 122 -3.89 -20.58 -19.50
CA TYR A 122 -3.98 -19.16 -19.20
C TYR A 122 -4.69 -18.36 -20.31
N VAL A 123 -5.50 -17.40 -19.88
CA VAL A 123 -6.20 -16.44 -20.74
C VAL A 123 -5.87 -15.02 -20.29
N TRP A 124 -5.37 -14.19 -21.19
CA TRP A 124 -5.01 -12.81 -20.92
C TRP A 124 -6.11 -11.84 -21.33
N TYR A 125 -6.37 -10.88 -20.46
CA TYR A 125 -7.33 -9.83 -20.64
C TYR A 125 -6.64 -8.47 -20.74
N LYS A 126 -7.13 -7.61 -21.63
CA LYS A 126 -6.82 -6.18 -21.71
C LYS A 126 -8.13 -5.41 -21.58
N ASN A 127 -8.25 -4.55 -20.57
CA ASN A 127 -9.46 -3.74 -20.32
C ASN A 127 -10.76 -4.57 -20.41
N GLU A 128 -10.78 -5.76 -19.78
CA GLU A 128 -11.91 -6.72 -19.78
C GLU A 128 -12.10 -7.56 -21.06
N GLU A 129 -11.31 -7.35 -22.11
CA GLU A 129 -11.39 -8.13 -23.35
C GLU A 129 -10.30 -9.20 -23.44
N ILE A 130 -10.65 -10.39 -23.94
CA ILE A 130 -9.67 -11.47 -24.15
C ILE A 130 -8.79 -11.13 -25.36
N ILE A 131 -7.48 -11.10 -25.15
CA ILE A 131 -6.51 -10.75 -26.19
C ILE A 131 -5.59 -11.89 -26.60
N LYS A 132 -5.31 -12.84 -25.70
CA LYS A 132 -4.37 -13.92 -25.96
C LYS A 132 -4.61 -15.12 -25.04
N ARG A 133 -4.30 -16.32 -25.52
CA ARG A 133 -4.13 -17.53 -24.69
C ARG A 133 -2.66 -17.93 -24.67
N GLY A 134 -2.13 -18.31 -23.51
CA GLY A 134 -0.74 -18.73 -23.35
C GLY A 134 -0.09 -18.27 -22.05
N SER A 135 1.08 -18.84 -21.73
CA SER A 135 1.80 -18.64 -20.47
C SER A 135 2.35 -17.23 -20.25
N SER A 136 2.58 -16.47 -21.33
CA SER A 136 3.06 -15.09 -21.26
C SER A 136 2.38 -14.17 -22.27
N LEU A 137 2.46 -12.86 -22.02
CA LEU A 137 1.98 -11.80 -22.89
C LEU A 137 3.04 -10.70 -23.00
N LEU A 138 3.36 -10.27 -24.23
CA LEU A 138 4.22 -9.10 -24.47
C LEU A 138 3.34 -7.87 -24.69
N VAL A 139 3.63 -6.80 -23.96
CA VAL A 139 2.89 -5.53 -24.01
C VAL A 139 3.84 -4.34 -24.10
N SER A 140 3.39 -3.24 -24.67
CA SER A 140 4.18 -2.01 -24.76
C SER A 140 4.25 -1.32 -23.39
N SER A 141 5.47 -0.93 -23.00
CA SER A 141 5.72 -0.11 -21.81
C SER A 141 5.04 1.25 -21.94
N GLY A 142 4.41 1.73 -20.86
CA GLY A 142 3.73 3.03 -20.84
C GLY A 142 2.32 3.04 -21.42
N SER A 143 1.74 1.88 -21.73
CA SER A 143 0.32 1.80 -22.07
C SER A 143 -0.57 2.17 -20.86
N THR A 144 -1.70 2.81 -21.13
CA THR A 144 -2.76 3.10 -20.15
C THR A 144 -3.67 1.90 -19.88
N ASP A 145 -3.43 0.78 -20.55
CA ASP A 145 -4.25 -0.42 -20.47
C ASP A 145 -4.05 -1.16 -19.14
N ARG A 146 -5.10 -1.88 -18.73
CA ARG A 146 -5.10 -2.78 -17.58
C ARG A 146 -5.02 -4.22 -18.06
N TYR A 147 -4.03 -4.97 -17.58
CA TYR A 147 -3.81 -6.36 -17.97
C TYR A 147 -4.04 -7.31 -16.80
N SER A 148 -4.84 -8.36 -17.00
CA SER A 148 -5.03 -9.42 -16.01
C SER A 148 -4.96 -10.80 -16.65
N CYS A 149 -4.61 -11.80 -15.86
CA CYS A 149 -4.55 -13.19 -16.28
C CYS A 149 -5.67 -13.98 -15.60
N TYR A 150 -6.29 -14.88 -16.35
CA TYR A 150 -7.24 -15.84 -15.87
C TYR A 150 -6.67 -17.25 -16.02
N LEU A 151 -6.61 -17.97 -14.91
CA LEU A 151 -6.27 -19.38 -14.90
C LEU A 151 -7.56 -20.19 -15.04
N ARG A 152 -7.68 -20.92 -16.16
CA ARG A 152 -8.80 -21.81 -16.39
C ARG A 152 -8.64 -23.07 -15.56
N GLY A 153 -9.69 -23.44 -14.86
CA GLY A 153 -9.76 -24.64 -14.02
C GLY A 153 -11.15 -24.76 -13.38
N PRO A 154 -11.40 -25.78 -12.55
CA PRO A 154 -12.70 -26.02 -11.94
C PRO A 154 -13.25 -24.82 -11.15
N THR A 155 -12.37 -24.08 -10.49
CA THR A 155 -12.70 -22.89 -9.70
C THR A 155 -12.42 -21.58 -10.44
N GLY A 156 -11.77 -21.64 -11.62
CA GLY A 156 -11.53 -20.53 -12.54
C GLY A 156 -11.25 -19.16 -11.92
N GLN A 157 -9.99 -18.76 -11.79
CA GLN A 157 -9.63 -17.54 -11.06
C GLN A 157 -8.98 -16.48 -11.95
N ARG A 158 -9.34 -15.21 -11.72
CA ARG A 158 -8.73 -14.04 -12.37
C ARG A 158 -7.82 -13.29 -11.40
N SER A 159 -6.65 -12.89 -11.86
CA SER A 159 -5.72 -12.06 -11.10
C SER A 159 -6.21 -10.61 -11.01
N PRO A 160 -5.76 -9.85 -10.01
CA PRO A 160 -5.79 -8.39 -10.09
C PRO A 160 -5.10 -7.92 -11.36
N ALA A 161 -5.57 -6.80 -11.93
CA ALA A 161 -4.99 -6.23 -13.13
C ALA A 161 -3.75 -5.39 -12.80
N VAL A 162 -2.73 -5.44 -13.64
CA VAL A 162 -1.55 -4.57 -13.61
C VAL A 162 -1.70 -3.42 -14.60
N TYR A 163 -1.28 -2.22 -14.19
CA TYR A 163 -1.41 -0.97 -14.93
C TYR A 163 -0.44 0.10 -14.40
N GLY A 164 -0.12 1.07 -15.25
CA GLY A 164 0.71 2.22 -14.87
C GLY A 164 -0.03 3.19 -13.94
N PRO A 165 0.69 4.05 -13.20
CA PRO A 165 0.09 4.95 -12.22
C PRO A 165 -0.95 5.89 -12.84
N GLN A 166 -2.12 5.98 -12.21
CA GLN A 166 -3.26 6.77 -12.67
C GLN A 166 -3.48 7.96 -11.75
N ARG A 167 -3.64 9.14 -12.37
CA ARG A 167 -3.99 10.41 -11.72
C ARG A 167 -3.16 10.68 -10.45
N PRO A 168 -1.83 10.82 -10.53
CA PRO A 168 -1.04 11.23 -9.39
C PRO A 168 -1.51 12.59 -8.88
N SER A 169 -1.61 12.72 -7.57
CA SER A 169 -2.11 13.92 -6.90
C SER A 169 -1.19 14.31 -5.75
N VAL A 170 -1.07 15.62 -5.50
CA VAL A 170 -0.22 16.20 -4.46
C VAL A 170 -1.09 16.87 -3.42
N SER A 171 -0.92 16.48 -2.17
CA SER A 171 -1.48 17.16 -1.00
C SER A 171 -0.38 17.83 -0.18
N VAL A 172 -0.72 18.95 0.44
CA VAL A 172 0.21 19.78 1.21
C VAL A 172 -0.32 19.91 2.64
N SER A 173 0.56 19.71 3.62
CA SER A 173 0.24 19.87 5.03
C SER A 173 1.39 20.56 5.77
N PRO A 174 1.15 21.69 6.46
CA PRO A 174 -0.12 22.42 6.56
C PRO A 174 -0.51 23.12 5.25
N SER A 175 -1.80 23.36 5.03
CA SER A 175 -2.34 23.95 3.79
C SER A 175 -2.59 25.47 3.85
N ALA A 176 -2.55 26.06 5.04
CA ALA A 176 -2.64 27.51 5.24
C ALA A 176 -1.25 28.15 5.09
N GLU A 177 -1.24 29.39 4.61
CA GLU A 177 -0.06 30.23 4.33
C GLU A 177 1.15 29.90 5.20
N MET A 178 2.24 29.50 4.55
CA MET A 178 3.44 29.02 5.24
C MET A 178 4.34 30.19 5.62
N MET A 179 4.70 30.28 6.89
CA MET A 179 5.62 31.29 7.37
C MET A 179 7.06 30.84 7.19
N GLU A 180 7.96 31.81 7.10
CA GLU A 180 9.39 31.53 7.10
C GLU A 180 9.82 30.83 8.42
N GLY A 181 10.53 29.71 8.26
CA GLY A 181 10.93 28.80 9.33
C GLY A 181 9.98 27.62 9.57
N ASP A 182 8.81 27.58 8.93
CA ASP A 182 7.87 26.46 9.08
C ASP A 182 8.39 25.19 8.40
N SER A 183 7.77 24.05 8.74
CA SER A 183 7.99 22.80 8.03
C SER A 183 6.72 22.39 7.30
N VAL A 184 6.86 22.04 6.01
CA VAL A 184 5.76 21.54 5.18
C VAL A 184 6.05 20.12 4.72
N ASN A 185 5.00 19.31 4.69
CA ASN A 185 5.04 17.97 4.12
C ASN A 185 4.18 17.93 2.85
N LEU A 186 4.80 17.48 1.77
CA LEU A 186 4.18 17.19 0.48
C LEU A 186 3.99 15.69 0.36
N THR A 187 2.78 15.25 0.06
CA THR A 187 2.45 13.84 -0.09
C THR A 187 1.89 13.59 -1.48
N CYS A 188 2.46 12.60 -2.17
CA CYS A 188 2.01 12.18 -3.49
C CYS A 188 1.17 10.90 -3.36
N SER A 189 0.11 10.79 -4.15
CA SER A 189 -0.73 9.59 -4.21
C SER A 189 -1.16 9.30 -5.64
N ALA A 190 -0.99 8.05 -6.08
CA ALA A 190 -1.44 7.56 -7.38
C ALA A 190 -2.07 6.16 -7.24
N ASP A 191 -3.07 5.85 -8.07
CA ASP A 191 -3.62 4.51 -8.19
C ASP A 191 -2.76 3.69 -9.17
N ALA A 192 -2.05 2.68 -8.67
CA ALA A 192 -1.12 1.89 -9.45
C ALA A 192 -1.06 0.44 -8.95
N ASN A 193 -0.91 -0.51 -9.88
CA ASN A 193 -0.58 -1.90 -9.55
C ASN A 193 0.41 -2.46 -10.58
N PRO A 194 1.64 -2.85 -10.20
CA PRO A 194 2.24 -2.80 -8.86
C PRO A 194 2.32 -1.38 -8.26
N ALA A 195 2.59 -1.31 -6.95
CA ALA A 195 2.71 -0.04 -6.24
C ALA A 195 3.76 0.87 -6.89
N ALA A 196 3.45 2.16 -7.00
CA ALA A 196 4.33 3.14 -7.62
C ALA A 196 5.41 3.63 -6.65
N ASN A 197 6.59 3.89 -7.19
CA ASN A 197 7.62 4.72 -6.57
C ASN A 197 7.40 6.18 -6.97
N TYR A 198 7.83 7.10 -6.11
CA TYR A 198 7.59 8.53 -6.29
C TYR A 198 8.89 9.32 -6.28
N THR A 199 9.00 10.29 -7.18
CA THR A 199 10.11 11.23 -7.27
C THR A 199 9.56 12.66 -7.37
N TRP A 200 10.12 13.58 -6.58
CA TRP A 200 9.65 14.96 -6.49
C TRP A 200 10.53 15.90 -7.30
N TYR A 201 9.87 16.84 -7.99
CA TYR A 201 10.50 17.84 -8.83
C TYR A 201 9.95 19.22 -8.50
N LYS A 202 10.80 20.23 -8.68
CA LYS A 202 10.41 21.64 -8.74
C LYS A 202 10.47 22.06 -10.21
N GLU A 203 9.47 22.80 -10.69
CA GLU A 203 9.30 23.10 -12.13
C GLU A 203 10.56 23.69 -12.80
N ASP A 204 11.31 24.52 -12.07
CA ASP A 204 12.49 25.22 -12.60
C ASP A 204 13.82 24.51 -12.30
N GLU A 205 13.79 23.26 -11.83
CA GLU A 205 15.00 22.49 -11.48
C GLU A 205 15.04 21.14 -12.22
N ASP A 206 16.17 20.85 -12.89
CA ASP A 206 16.37 19.59 -13.61
C ASP A 206 16.60 18.39 -12.67
N SER A 207 17.07 18.64 -11.45
CA SER A 207 17.38 17.59 -10.48
C SER A 207 16.19 17.26 -9.58
N PRO A 208 15.98 15.97 -9.25
CA PRO A 208 14.94 15.58 -8.30
C PRO A 208 15.25 16.15 -6.91
N ARG A 209 14.24 16.72 -6.26
CA ARG A 209 14.33 17.29 -4.90
C ARG A 209 14.32 16.20 -3.83
N ALA A 210 13.56 15.14 -4.06
CA ALA A 210 13.41 14.04 -3.12
C ALA A 210 12.89 12.77 -3.81
N SER A 211 13.04 11.64 -3.13
CA SER A 211 12.44 10.37 -3.50
C SER A 211 11.61 9.83 -2.33
N GLY A 212 10.53 9.13 -2.66
CA GLY A 212 9.57 8.61 -1.69
C GLY A 212 8.23 9.34 -1.75
N GLN A 213 7.22 8.71 -1.14
CA GLN A 213 5.84 9.20 -1.20
C GLN A 213 5.66 10.57 -0.53
N ASN A 214 6.47 10.86 0.49
CA ASN A 214 6.44 12.11 1.24
C ASN A 214 7.75 12.88 1.03
N PHE A 215 7.64 14.19 0.88
CA PHE A 215 8.76 15.12 0.81
C PHE A 215 8.53 16.25 1.81
N THR A 216 9.38 16.31 2.82
CA THR A 216 9.33 17.34 3.86
C THR A 216 10.35 18.43 3.56
N ILE A 217 9.89 19.68 3.48
CA ILE A 217 10.73 20.87 3.46
C ILE A 217 10.74 21.42 4.88
N THR A 218 11.91 21.45 5.51
CA THR A 218 12.13 22.04 6.83
C THR A 218 12.71 23.44 6.70
N ASP A 219 12.45 24.31 7.66
CA ASP A 219 12.97 25.69 7.67
C ASP A 219 12.64 26.42 6.36
N PHE A 220 11.34 26.53 6.08
CA PHE A 220 10.84 27.06 4.82
C PHE A 220 11.28 28.51 4.61
N THR A 221 11.67 28.86 3.38
CA THR A 221 12.18 30.18 2.99
C THR A 221 11.57 30.62 1.66
N ALA A 222 11.76 31.88 1.28
CA ALA A 222 11.28 32.40 0.00
C ALA A 222 11.78 31.57 -1.21
N GLU A 223 13.00 31.02 -1.15
CA GLU A 223 13.58 30.19 -2.23
C GLU A 223 12.85 28.86 -2.44
N HIS A 224 12.19 28.35 -1.40
CA HIS A 224 11.39 27.14 -1.47
C HIS A 224 10.03 27.35 -2.14
N SER A 225 9.62 28.60 -2.37
CA SER A 225 8.39 28.91 -3.12
C SER A 225 8.51 28.47 -4.58
N GLY A 226 7.37 28.12 -5.17
CA GLY A 226 7.27 27.69 -6.56
C GLY A 226 6.33 26.51 -6.75
N ASN A 227 6.35 25.96 -7.96
CA ASN A 227 5.51 24.84 -8.36
C ASN A 227 6.26 23.51 -8.20
N TYR A 228 5.61 22.57 -7.54
CA TYR A 228 6.11 21.21 -7.33
C TYR A 228 5.22 20.19 -8.00
N TYR A 229 5.81 19.12 -8.52
CA TYR A 229 5.08 17.95 -8.98
C TYR A 229 5.81 16.68 -8.57
N CYS A 230 5.07 15.58 -8.48
CA CYS A 230 5.65 14.26 -8.33
C CYS A 230 5.49 13.45 -9.61
N GLU A 231 6.52 12.71 -9.99
CA GLU A 231 6.43 11.60 -10.92
C GLU A 231 6.15 10.33 -10.13
N ALA A 232 5.08 9.62 -10.51
CA ALA A 232 4.79 8.28 -10.03
C ALA A 232 5.20 7.26 -11.11
N GLN A 233 5.96 6.25 -10.73
CA GLN A 233 6.51 5.24 -11.64
C GLN A 233 6.33 3.82 -11.10
N ASN A 234 5.87 2.91 -11.95
CA ASN A 234 6.05 1.47 -11.76
C ASN A 234 6.59 0.83 -13.06
N GLU A 235 6.69 -0.50 -13.09
CA GLU A 235 7.17 -1.24 -14.26
C GLU A 235 6.29 -1.06 -15.49
N MET A 236 4.99 -0.80 -15.29
CA MET A 236 4.01 -0.63 -16.35
C MET A 236 4.06 0.74 -17.01
N GLY A 237 4.48 1.79 -16.28
CA GLY A 237 4.58 3.13 -16.83
C GLY A 237 4.91 4.23 -15.83
N ARG A 238 4.84 5.47 -16.31
CA ARG A 238 5.08 6.70 -15.55
C ARG A 238 3.94 7.69 -15.77
N SER A 239 3.62 8.46 -14.74
CA SER A 239 2.69 9.60 -14.83
C SER A 239 3.12 10.68 -13.86
N ASN A 240 2.94 11.94 -14.27
CA ASN A 240 3.18 13.10 -13.41
C ASN A 240 1.90 13.54 -12.73
N SER A 241 2.02 14.16 -11.56
CA SER A 241 0.92 14.87 -10.92
C SER A 241 0.67 16.22 -11.57
N THR A 242 -0.45 16.83 -11.22
CA THR A 242 -0.65 18.27 -11.43
C THR A 242 0.37 19.07 -10.61
N LEU A 243 0.76 20.24 -11.12
CA LEU A 243 1.60 21.19 -10.38
C LEU A 243 0.89 21.68 -9.12
N ARG A 244 1.63 21.83 -8.04
CA ARG A 244 1.18 22.38 -6.76
C ARG A 244 2.03 23.59 -6.38
N LEU A 245 1.38 24.75 -6.27
CA LEU A 245 2.03 26.00 -5.85
C LEU A 245 2.20 26.05 -4.33
N ILE A 246 3.37 26.49 -3.90
CA ILE A 246 3.71 26.76 -2.50
C ILE A 246 4.25 28.20 -2.42
N THR A 247 3.79 28.96 -1.43
CA THR A 247 4.16 30.38 -1.25
C THR A 247 4.53 30.68 0.19
N SER A 248 5.56 31.49 0.38
CA SER A 248 5.90 32.10 1.68
C SER A 248 5.01 33.29 2.00
N SER A 249 4.52 33.37 3.23
CA SER A 249 4.03 34.61 3.83
C SER A 249 5.12 35.22 4.71
N GLU A 250 5.24 36.55 4.65
CA GLU A 250 6.07 37.29 5.60
C GLU A 250 5.38 37.27 6.96
N LYS A 251 6.15 37.05 8.04
CA LYS A 251 5.64 37.32 9.39
C LYS A 251 5.26 38.79 9.43
N GLY A 252 3.97 39.08 9.55
CA GLY A 252 3.45 40.43 9.69
C GLY A 252 4.08 41.11 10.90
N GLY A 253 5.23 41.74 10.68
CA GLY A 253 5.85 42.64 11.63
C GLY A 253 4.99 43.87 11.67
N SER A 254 4.22 44.04 12.74
CA SER A 254 3.62 45.33 13.07
C SER A 254 4.71 46.31 13.48
N THR A 255 5.50 46.77 12.52
CA THR A 255 6.35 47.95 12.70
C THR A 255 5.43 49.16 12.79
N TRP A 256 5.04 49.53 14.01
CA TRP A 256 4.47 50.86 14.26
C TRP A 256 5.52 51.87 13.78
N SER A 257 5.23 52.61 12.71
CA SER A 257 6.10 53.72 12.31
C SER A 257 6.08 54.74 13.45
N THR A 258 7.17 54.83 14.21
CA THR A 258 7.42 55.93 15.14
C THR A 258 7.75 57.19 14.35
N THR A 259 6.76 57.73 13.63
CA THR A 259 6.80 59.06 13.01
C THR A 259 5.56 59.87 13.41
N THR A 260 5.13 59.75 14.67
CA THR A 260 3.97 60.51 15.21
C THR A 260 4.35 61.52 16.28
N THR A 261 5.62 61.95 16.38
CA THR A 261 6.05 62.99 17.34
C THR A 261 6.53 64.31 16.73
N VAL A 262 6.46 64.47 15.39
CA VAL A 262 6.81 65.77 14.74
C VAL A 262 5.56 66.58 14.31
N PHE A 263 4.40 65.95 14.13
CA PHE A 263 3.20 66.67 13.69
C PHE A 263 2.48 67.45 14.81
N ALA A 264 2.59 67.01 16.07
CA ALA A 264 1.96 67.70 17.20
C ALA A 264 2.65 69.03 17.57
N SER A 265 3.93 69.18 17.26
CA SER A 265 4.67 70.42 17.52
C SER A 265 4.40 71.49 16.46
N ILE A 266 4.26 71.09 15.19
CA ILE A 266 3.96 72.03 14.08
C ILE A 266 2.55 72.63 14.23
N SER A 267 1.56 71.84 14.66
CA SER A 267 0.20 72.34 14.90
C SER A 267 0.12 73.37 16.04
N ALA A 268 0.91 73.21 17.10
CA ALA A 268 0.92 74.13 18.24
C ALA A 268 1.55 75.49 17.86
N VAL A 269 2.64 75.48 17.08
CA VAL A 269 3.29 76.70 16.60
C VAL A 269 2.38 77.47 15.63
N PHE A 270 1.67 76.77 14.75
CA PHE A 270 0.73 77.40 13.80
C PHE A 270 -0.45 78.06 14.51
N LEU A 271 -1.00 77.41 15.55
CA LEU A 271 -2.05 77.99 16.40
C LEU A 271 -1.56 79.24 17.15
N LEU A 272 -0.33 79.23 17.67
CA LEU A 272 0.26 80.38 18.34
C LEU A 272 0.40 81.59 17.40
N ILE A 273 0.84 81.36 16.16
CA ILE A 273 0.98 82.40 15.13
C ILE A 273 -0.38 83.02 14.78
N ILE A 274 -1.43 82.19 14.63
CA ILE A 274 -2.78 82.68 14.36
C ILE A 274 -3.31 83.53 15.52
N ILE A 275 -3.10 83.11 16.77
CA ILE A 275 -3.54 83.87 17.94
C ILE A 275 -2.84 85.24 18.00
N LEU A 276 -1.53 85.30 17.75
CA LEU A 276 -0.78 86.56 17.71
C LEU A 276 -1.25 87.48 16.58
N ALA A 277 -1.55 86.94 15.39
CA ALA A 277 -2.10 87.71 14.28
C ALA A 277 -3.48 88.32 14.60
N VAL A 278 -4.36 87.56 15.26
CA VAL A 278 -5.68 88.06 15.67
C VAL A 278 -5.58 89.15 16.74
N LEU A 279 -4.65 89.02 17.69
CA LEU A 279 -4.41 90.06 18.70
C LEU A 279 -3.85 91.35 18.07
N TYR A 280 -2.95 91.23 17.09
CA TYR A 280 -2.40 92.38 16.36
C TYR A 280 -3.49 93.14 15.59
N ILE A 281 -4.38 92.44 14.89
CA ILE A 281 -5.49 93.05 14.15
C ILE A 281 -6.49 93.75 15.08
N ARG A 282 -6.64 93.31 16.34
CA ARG A 282 -7.51 93.97 17.32
C ARG A 282 -6.89 95.21 17.99
N SER A 283 -5.58 95.43 17.83
CA SER A 283 -4.85 96.56 18.43
C SER A 283 -4.64 97.76 17.50
N HIS A 284 -5.14 97.69 16.27
CA HIS A 284 -5.16 98.77 15.27
C HIS A 284 -6.58 99.00 14.77
#